data_AF-L9M570-F1
#
_entry.id   AF-L9M570-F1
#
_cell.length_a   1.000
_cell.length_b   1.000
_cell.length_c   1.000
_cell.angle_alpha   90.00
_cell.angle_beta   90.00
_cell.angle_gamma   90.00
#
_symmetry.space_group_name_H-M   'P 1'
#
loop_
_entity.id
_entity.type
_entity.pdbx_description
1 polymer ?
#
loop_
_entity_poly.entity_id
_entity_poly.type
_entity_poly.pdbx_seq_one_letter_code
_entity_poly.pdbx_strand_id
1 'polypeptide(L)'
;MTPEEKDLFNNYPHLTLTLLKQTGDETGEKSGPNWGQRDNREGDEMYIPLPSKEQNTGFFPLAGEHFTVTTIDNKVFNCVRQQTDGKAITTVGDISLLGQYIREKMDIGQFDPVTKRDLENYGRTDVTFYKKSDKNFIMSFEVPVED
;
A
#
# COMPACT_ATOMS: atom_id res chain seq x y z
N MET A 1 -10.98 1.38 -14.19
CA MET A 1 -11.04 0.26 -13.22
C MET A 1 -11.30 -1.04 -13.96
N THR A 2 -10.70 -2.16 -13.56
CA THR A 2 -11.04 -3.47 -14.12
C THR A 2 -12.49 -3.87 -13.76
N PRO A 3 -13.13 -4.82 -14.46
CA PRO A 3 -14.47 -5.30 -14.08
C PRO A 3 -14.54 -5.82 -12.63
N GLU A 4 -13.50 -6.50 -12.18
CA GLU A 4 -13.38 -6.98 -10.80
C GLU A 4 -13.23 -5.83 -9.80
N GLU A 5 -12.41 -4.81 -10.11
CA GLU A 5 -12.32 -3.61 -9.27
C GLU A 5 -13.67 -2.86 -9.20
N LYS A 6 -14.40 -2.78 -10.32
CA LYS A 6 -15.73 -2.14 -10.37
C LYS A 6 -16.71 -2.88 -9.46
N ASP A 7 -16.69 -4.22 -9.46
CA ASP A 7 -17.52 -5.02 -8.54
C ASP A 7 -17.15 -4.77 -7.07
N LEU A 8 -15.85 -4.78 -6.75
CA LEU A 8 -15.37 -4.50 -5.40
C LEU A 8 -15.78 -3.11 -4.92
N PHE A 9 -15.64 -2.10 -5.78
CA PHE A 9 -15.98 -0.72 -5.49
C PHE A 9 -17.46 -0.53 -5.17
N ASN A 10 -18.34 -1.21 -5.90
CA ASN A 10 -19.78 -1.08 -5.72
C ASN A 10 -20.32 -1.85 -4.50
N ASN A 11 -19.62 -2.90 -4.06
CA ASN A 11 -20.16 -3.84 -3.07
C ASN A 11 -19.47 -3.81 -1.70
N TYR A 12 -18.31 -3.13 -1.57
CA TYR A 12 -17.54 -3.15 -0.32
C TYR A 12 -17.11 -1.75 0.12
N PRO A 13 -17.07 -1.49 1.45
CA PRO A 13 -16.39 -0.32 1.99
C PRO A 13 -14.95 -0.30 1.51
N HIS A 14 -14.48 0.87 1.07
CA HIS A 14 -13.14 1.02 0.52
C HIS A 14 -12.44 2.25 1.06
N LEU A 15 -11.11 2.20 1.05
CA LEU A 15 -10.23 3.29 1.46
C LEU A 15 -9.04 3.35 0.51
N THR A 16 -8.85 4.50 -0.12
CA THR A 16 -7.70 4.78 -0.98
C THR A 16 -6.63 5.51 -0.19
N LEU A 17 -5.40 4.97 -0.21
CA LEU A 17 -4.24 5.50 0.50
C LEU A 17 -3.16 5.89 -0.53
N THR A 18 -2.73 7.14 -0.48
CA THR A 18 -1.67 7.62 -1.36
C THR A 18 -0.29 7.09 -0.95
N LEU A 19 0.56 6.82 -1.94
CA LEU A 19 1.98 6.50 -1.75
C LEU A 19 2.88 7.75 -1.76
N LEU A 20 2.28 8.92 -2.00
CA LEU A 20 2.95 10.21 -1.96
C LEU A 20 3.00 10.76 -0.52
N LYS A 21 3.81 11.80 -0.32
CA LYS A 21 3.75 12.64 0.88
C LYS A 21 2.35 13.25 1.01
N GLN A 22 2.01 13.70 2.22
CA GLN A 22 0.73 14.38 2.50
C GLN A 22 0.46 15.60 1.59
N THR A 23 1.53 16.27 1.14
CA THR A 23 1.50 17.39 0.20
C THR A 23 1.11 16.97 -1.23
N GLY A 24 1.21 15.69 -1.59
CA GLY A 24 0.93 15.16 -2.93
C GLY A 24 1.95 15.57 -4.02
N ASP A 25 3.01 16.26 -3.63
CA ASP A 25 4.04 16.80 -4.52
C ASP A 25 5.03 15.73 -4.97
N GLU A 26 5.43 14.83 -4.06
CA GLU A 26 6.49 13.83 -4.26
C GLU A 26 6.28 12.60 -3.36
N THR A 27 7.00 11.52 -3.63
CA THR A 27 7.20 10.43 -2.65
C THR A 27 8.13 10.90 -1.52
N GLY A 28 8.11 10.17 -0.39
CA GLY A 28 9.08 10.45 0.67
C GLY A 28 10.44 9.84 0.34
N GLU A 29 11.54 10.55 0.59
CA GLU A 29 12.89 10.05 0.28
C GLU A 29 13.31 8.82 1.11
N LYS A 30 12.85 8.76 2.36
CA LYS A 30 13.22 7.73 3.36
C LYS A 30 12.01 7.27 4.16
N SER A 31 10.84 7.22 3.52
CA SER A 31 9.54 6.90 4.13
C SER A 31 8.55 6.35 3.10
N GLY A 32 7.51 5.67 3.56
CA GLY A 32 6.49 5.08 2.69
C GLY A 32 7.12 4.05 1.73
N PRO A 33 7.00 4.21 0.40
CA PRO A 33 7.59 3.29 -0.58
C PRO A 33 9.13 3.25 -0.56
N ASN A 34 9.79 4.27 0.00
CA ASN A 34 11.26 4.36 0.07
C ASN A 34 11.81 4.15 1.48
N TRP A 35 11.08 3.46 2.36
CA TRP A 35 11.57 3.22 3.72
C TRP A 35 12.90 2.43 3.75
N GLY A 36 13.07 1.48 2.83
CA GLY A 36 14.26 0.66 2.63
C GLY A 36 15.45 1.40 2.05
N GLN A 37 15.25 2.61 1.48
CA GLN A 37 16.31 3.44 0.91
C GLN A 37 17.13 4.20 1.98
N ARG A 38 17.06 3.74 3.23
CA ARG A 38 17.85 4.25 4.35
C ARG A 38 19.11 3.42 4.49
N ASP A 39 20.14 4.03 5.09
CA ASP A 39 21.38 3.32 5.38
C ASP A 39 21.10 2.10 6.28
N ASN A 40 21.69 0.95 5.93
CA ASN A 40 21.57 -0.33 6.65
C ASN A 40 20.14 -0.90 6.73
N ARG A 41 19.36 -0.74 5.66
CA ARG A 41 18.07 -1.39 5.48
C ARG A 41 18.08 -2.30 4.25
N GLU A 42 17.16 -3.23 4.22
CA GLU A 42 16.82 -3.95 3.00
C GLU A 42 16.06 -2.98 2.06
N GLY A 43 16.40 -2.96 0.77
CA GLY A 43 16.02 -1.88 -0.16
C GLY A 43 14.54 -1.87 -0.53
N ASP A 44 13.91 -3.04 -0.52
CA ASP A 44 12.49 -3.21 -0.79
C ASP A 44 11.61 -2.96 0.44
N GLU A 45 12.16 -2.80 1.65
CA GLU A 45 11.36 -2.45 2.82
C GLU A 45 10.49 -1.22 2.54
N MET A 46 9.19 -1.35 2.76
CA MET A 46 8.26 -0.23 2.65
C MET A 46 7.14 -0.32 3.68
N TYR A 47 6.37 0.76 3.78
CA TYR A 47 5.06 0.72 4.41
C TYR A 47 4.07 1.56 3.62
N ILE A 48 2.79 1.21 3.70
CA ILE A 48 1.71 2.05 3.18
C ILE A 48 1.30 3.03 4.28
N PRO A 49 1.36 4.35 4.05
CA PRO A 49 0.98 5.33 5.06
C PRO A 49 -0.52 5.28 5.38
N LEU A 50 -0.87 5.23 6.66
CA LEU A 50 -2.24 5.36 7.16
C LEU A 50 -2.41 6.72 7.86
N PRO A 51 -3.10 7.69 7.24
CA PRO A 51 -3.31 9.02 7.81
C PRO A 51 -4.04 8.97 9.16
N SER A 52 -3.70 9.89 10.06
CA SER A 52 -4.29 9.92 11.43
C SER A 52 -5.82 9.93 11.44
N LYS A 53 -6.45 10.65 10.49
CA LYS A 53 -7.91 10.66 10.33
C LYS A 53 -8.52 9.29 10.05
N GLU A 54 -7.77 8.37 9.45
CA GLU A 54 -8.22 7.02 9.10
C GLU A 54 -7.85 5.97 10.17
N GLN A 55 -6.94 6.29 11.10
CA GLN A 55 -6.44 5.34 12.11
C GLN A 55 -7.50 4.88 13.11
N ASN A 56 -8.51 5.72 13.36
CA ASN A 56 -9.56 5.51 14.37
C ASN A 56 -10.96 5.30 13.77
N THR A 57 -11.06 5.10 12.44
CA THR A 57 -12.36 4.89 11.76
C THR A 57 -12.89 3.46 11.90
N GLY A 58 -12.05 2.53 12.37
CA GLY A 58 -12.37 1.09 12.39
C GLY A 58 -12.30 0.42 11.01
N PHE A 59 -11.74 1.11 10.00
CA PHE A 59 -11.55 0.53 8.67
C PHE A 59 -10.58 -0.66 8.71
N PHE A 60 -9.38 -0.44 9.28
CA PHE A 60 -8.40 -1.50 9.56
C PHE A 60 -8.49 -1.96 11.03
N PRO A 61 -7.97 -3.16 11.35
CA PRO A 61 -7.79 -3.57 12.74
C PRO A 61 -6.97 -2.58 13.58
N LEU A 62 -6.99 -2.79 14.89
CA LEU A 62 -6.16 -2.04 15.82
C LEU A 62 -4.66 -2.27 15.55
N ALA A 63 -3.83 -1.33 15.98
CA ALA A 63 -2.38 -1.46 15.87
C ALA A 63 -1.90 -2.76 16.56
N GLY A 64 -1.00 -3.49 15.91
CA GLY A 64 -0.53 -4.80 16.36
C GLY A 64 -1.43 -6.00 16.02
N GLU A 65 -2.68 -5.79 15.59
CA GLU A 65 -3.52 -6.89 15.11
C GLU A 65 -3.18 -7.27 13.66
N HIS A 66 -3.05 -8.57 13.42
CA HIS A 66 -2.80 -9.12 12.09
C HIS A 66 -4.09 -9.20 11.26
N PHE A 67 -3.97 -8.95 9.96
CA PHE A 67 -5.03 -9.11 8.96
C PHE A 67 -4.48 -9.57 7.62
N THR A 68 -5.32 -10.24 6.84
CA THR A 68 -4.97 -10.72 5.52
C THR A 68 -5.34 -9.69 4.46
N VAL A 69 -4.40 -9.39 3.58
CA VAL A 69 -4.59 -8.61 2.37
C VAL A 69 -4.35 -9.53 1.19
N THR A 70 -5.35 -9.70 0.32
CA THR A 70 -5.19 -10.35 -0.98
C THR A 70 -5.19 -9.27 -2.05
N THR A 71 -4.16 -9.18 -2.88
CA THR A 71 -4.20 -8.26 -4.02
C THR A 71 -5.21 -8.76 -5.05
N ILE A 72 -5.71 -7.86 -5.88
CA ILE A 72 -6.64 -8.24 -6.94
C ILE A 72 -6.03 -9.20 -7.97
N ASP A 73 -4.71 -9.18 -8.13
CA ASP A 73 -3.96 -10.17 -8.92
C ASP A 73 -3.51 -11.41 -8.11
N ASN A 74 -4.16 -11.66 -6.97
CA ASN A 74 -4.10 -12.87 -6.15
C ASN A 74 -2.80 -13.12 -5.35
N LYS A 75 -1.99 -12.08 -5.07
CA LYS A 75 -0.92 -12.17 -4.07
C LYS A 75 -1.51 -12.05 -2.67
N VAL A 76 -0.98 -12.79 -1.70
CA VAL A 76 -1.51 -12.79 -0.33
C VAL A 76 -0.44 -12.33 0.64
N PHE A 77 -0.80 -11.36 1.47
CA PHE A 77 0.04 -10.76 2.49
C PHE A 77 -0.64 -10.85 3.86
N ASN A 78 0.13 -11.22 4.88
CA ASN A 78 -0.29 -11.04 6.26
C ASN A 78 0.26 -9.71 6.75
N CYS A 79 -0.63 -8.75 7.02
CA CYS A 79 -0.31 -7.37 7.32
C CYS A 79 -0.64 -7.01 8.77
N VAL A 80 -0.03 -5.92 9.22
CA VAL A 80 -0.22 -5.35 10.55
C VAL A 80 -0.03 -3.83 10.49
N ARG A 81 -0.71 -3.11 11.37
CA ARG A 81 -0.44 -1.68 11.62
C ARG A 81 0.65 -1.53 12.67
N GLN A 82 1.72 -0.82 12.34
CA GLN A 82 2.92 -0.62 13.16
C GLN A 82 3.33 0.86 13.24
N GLN A 83 4.44 1.09 13.95
CA GLN A 83 4.99 2.41 14.33
C GLN A 83 4.06 3.20 15.27
N THR A 84 4.49 4.40 15.65
CA THR A 84 3.70 5.32 16.47
C THR A 84 2.30 5.50 15.88
N ASP A 85 1.28 5.30 16.72
CA ASP A 85 -0.15 5.41 16.41
C ASP A 85 -0.69 4.40 15.36
N GLY A 86 0.11 3.40 14.98
CA GLY A 86 -0.29 2.44 13.96
C GLY A 86 -0.43 3.07 12.57
N LYS A 87 0.43 4.07 12.27
CA LYS A 87 0.43 4.85 11.02
C LYS A 87 1.02 4.13 9.82
N ALA A 88 1.65 2.98 10.01
CA ALA A 88 2.34 2.25 8.96
C ALA A 88 1.70 0.88 8.78
N ILE A 89 1.18 0.58 7.60
CA ILE A 89 0.75 -0.77 7.23
C ILE A 89 1.95 -1.49 6.61
N THR A 90 2.36 -2.59 7.22
CA THR A 90 3.49 -3.44 6.79
C THR A 90 3.07 -4.89 6.76
N THR A 91 3.87 -5.73 6.11
CA THR A 91 3.80 -7.19 6.24
C THR A 91 4.44 -7.67 7.54
N VAL A 92 3.92 -8.78 8.07
CA VAL A 92 4.44 -9.43 9.28
C VAL A 92 5.68 -10.24 8.92
N GLY A 93 6.75 -10.10 9.70
CA GLY A 93 7.99 -10.88 9.57
C GLY A 93 8.95 -10.29 8.54
N ASP A 94 8.52 -10.14 7.30
CA ASP A 94 9.32 -9.57 6.21
C ASP A 94 8.63 -8.32 5.65
N ILE A 95 9.17 -7.14 5.94
CA ILE A 95 8.61 -5.83 5.57
C ILE A 95 8.87 -5.50 4.09
N SER A 96 9.73 -6.26 3.41
CA SER A 96 10.07 -6.07 1.99
C SER A 96 8.97 -6.52 1.03
N LEU A 97 8.09 -7.44 1.45
CA LEU A 97 7.14 -8.12 0.55
C LEU A 97 6.17 -7.19 -0.18
N LEU A 98 5.67 -6.15 0.49
CA LEU A 98 4.83 -5.14 -0.17
C LEU A 98 5.65 -4.30 -1.15
N GLY A 99 6.91 -4.01 -0.83
CA GLY A 99 7.78 -3.20 -1.68
C GLY A 99 8.21 -3.94 -2.92
N GLN A 100 8.60 -5.21 -2.79
CA GLN A 100 8.83 -6.12 -3.91
C GLN A 100 7.63 -6.12 -4.85
N TYR A 101 6.42 -6.34 -4.32
CA TYR A 101 5.20 -6.33 -5.13
C TYR A 101 4.98 -4.99 -5.88
N ILE A 102 5.08 -3.86 -5.19
CA ILE A 102 4.88 -2.53 -5.79
C ILE A 102 5.96 -2.22 -6.83
N ARG A 103 7.22 -2.56 -6.55
CA ARG A 103 8.38 -2.33 -7.43
C ARG A 103 8.35 -3.23 -8.66
N GLU A 104 8.00 -4.51 -8.51
CA GLU A 104 7.80 -5.45 -9.62
C GLU A 104 6.76 -4.95 -10.61
N LYS A 105 5.64 -4.38 -10.13
CA LYS A 105 4.59 -3.79 -10.97
C LYS A 105 5.10 -2.62 -11.82
N MET A 106 6.13 -1.92 -11.36
CA MET A 106 6.69 -0.72 -12.00
C MET A 106 8.07 -0.96 -12.66
N ASP A 107 8.60 -2.18 -12.61
CA ASP A 107 9.96 -2.52 -13.07
C ASP A 107 11.06 -1.64 -12.42
N ILE A 108 10.95 -1.41 -11.10
CA ILE A 108 11.93 -0.63 -10.32
C ILE A 108 12.84 -1.58 -9.53
N GLY A 109 14.15 -1.35 -9.58
CA GLY A 109 15.12 -2.14 -8.80
C GLY A 109 15.06 -1.85 -7.30
N GLN A 110 15.47 -2.81 -6.47
CA GLN A 110 15.47 -2.68 -5.00
C GLN A 110 16.29 -1.51 -4.46
N PHE A 111 17.28 -1.01 -5.20
CA PHE A 111 18.17 0.08 -4.79
C PHE A 111 17.81 1.44 -5.39
N ASP A 112 16.79 1.48 -6.25
CA ASP A 112 16.33 2.73 -6.86
C ASP A 112 15.19 3.31 -6.03
N PRO A 113 15.14 4.63 -5.80
CA PRO A 113 14.01 5.25 -5.13
C PRO A 113 12.77 5.20 -6.04
N VAL A 114 11.63 4.85 -5.47
CA VAL A 114 10.32 5.05 -6.11
C VAL A 114 10.03 6.55 -6.09
N THR A 115 10.01 7.18 -7.25
CA THR A 115 9.68 8.60 -7.41
C THR A 115 8.19 8.79 -7.73
N LYS A 116 7.69 10.01 -7.60
CA LYS A 116 6.34 10.33 -8.08
C LYS A 116 6.21 10.08 -9.58
N ARG A 117 7.25 10.40 -10.35
CA ARG A 117 7.26 10.18 -11.80
C ARG A 117 7.09 8.70 -12.14
N ASP A 118 7.68 7.79 -11.36
CA ASP A 118 7.53 6.35 -11.61
C ASP A 118 6.08 5.91 -11.38
N LEU A 119 5.45 6.38 -10.29
CA LEU A 119 4.04 6.14 -10.01
C LEU A 119 3.11 6.73 -11.09
N GLU A 120 3.41 7.94 -11.58
CA GLU A 120 2.66 8.58 -12.66
C GLU A 120 2.84 7.84 -14.00
N ASN A 121 4.06 7.40 -14.33
CA ASN A 121 4.33 6.60 -15.53
C ASN A 121 3.64 5.25 -15.47
N TYR A 122 3.61 4.63 -14.28
CA TYR A 122 2.83 3.43 -14.04
C TYR A 122 1.33 3.68 -14.23
N GLY A 123 0.85 4.90 -13.94
CA GLY A 123 -0.54 5.30 -14.10
C GLY A 123 -1.33 5.32 -12.79
N ARG A 124 -0.66 5.23 -11.63
CA ARG A 124 -1.31 5.26 -10.32
C ARG A 124 -0.38 5.68 -9.18
N THR A 125 -0.87 6.55 -8.29
CA THR A 125 -0.11 7.09 -7.14
C THR A 125 -0.63 6.63 -5.77
N ASP A 126 -1.56 5.69 -5.76
CA ASP A 126 -2.28 5.23 -4.57
C ASP A 126 -2.60 3.73 -4.66
N VAL A 127 -2.98 3.16 -3.53
CA VAL A 127 -3.56 1.83 -3.43
C VAL A 127 -4.97 1.93 -2.85
N THR A 128 -5.89 1.08 -3.30
CA THR A 128 -7.24 1.00 -2.74
C THR A 128 -7.42 -0.30 -1.99
N PHE A 129 -7.85 -0.23 -0.74
CA PHE A 129 -8.26 -1.36 0.06
C PHE A 129 -9.79 -1.49 0.04
N TYR A 130 -10.29 -2.72 -0.09
CA TYR A 130 -11.70 -3.09 -0.01
C TYR A 130 -11.88 -4.03 1.18
N LYS A 131 -12.72 -3.65 2.15
CA LYS A 131 -12.95 -4.42 3.37
C LYS A 131 -13.95 -5.54 3.12
N LYS A 132 -13.47 -6.79 3.00
CA LYS A 132 -14.34 -7.98 2.88
C LYS A 132 -14.88 -8.43 4.24
N SER A 133 -14.06 -8.33 5.29
CA SER A 133 -14.45 -8.51 6.69
C SER A 133 -13.46 -7.77 7.60
N ASP A 134 -13.60 -7.88 8.92
CA ASP A 134 -12.73 -7.16 9.87
C ASP A 134 -11.24 -7.52 9.76
N LYS A 135 -10.91 -8.72 9.25
CA LYS A 135 -9.52 -9.19 9.10
C LYS A 135 -9.16 -9.63 7.68
N ASN A 136 -10.02 -9.37 6.70
CA ASN A 136 -9.76 -9.75 5.31
C ASN A 136 -10.05 -8.57 4.38
N PHE A 137 -9.05 -8.21 3.59
CA PHE A 137 -9.09 -7.08 2.67
C PHE A 137 -8.65 -7.52 1.28
N ILE A 138 -9.24 -6.92 0.26
CA ILE A 138 -8.65 -6.91 -1.08
C ILE A 138 -7.87 -5.61 -1.25
N MET A 139 -6.68 -5.64 -1.83
CA MET A 139 -5.93 -4.45 -2.22
C MET A 139 -5.80 -4.38 -3.74
N SER A 140 -6.02 -3.21 -4.32
CA SER A 140 -5.64 -2.94 -5.69
C SER A 140 -4.54 -1.90 -5.78
N PHE A 141 -3.56 -2.21 -6.61
CA PHE A 141 -2.59 -1.27 -7.18
C PHE A 141 -2.66 -1.32 -8.71
N GLU A 142 -3.76 -1.80 -9.30
CA GLU A 142 -3.88 -1.90 -10.76
C GLU A 142 -4.14 -0.53 -11.40
N VAL A 143 -3.66 -0.36 -12.63
CA VAL A 143 -3.94 0.86 -13.40
C VAL A 143 -5.43 0.88 -13.75
N PRO A 144 -6.16 1.96 -13.44
CA PRO A 144 -7.54 2.08 -13.86
C PRO A 144 -7.61 2.04 -15.39
N VAL A 145 -8.31 1.05 -15.94
CA VAL A 145 -8.68 1.08 -17.37
C VAL A 145 -9.50 2.35 -17.63
N GLU A 146 -9.04 3.21 -18.56
CA GLU A 146 -9.83 4.33 -19.09
C GLU A 146 -11.06 3.75 -19.83
N ASP A 147 -12.24 4.30 -19.55
CA ASP A 147 -13.47 3.95 -20.28
C ASP A 147 -13.47 4.57 -21.69
#